data_AF-A0A7J8WH11-F1
#
_entry.id   AF-A0A7J8WH11-F1
#
_cell.length_a   1.000
_cell.length_b   1.000
_cell.length_c   1.000
_cell.angle_alpha   90.00
_cell.angle_beta   90.00
_cell.angle_gamma   90.00
#
_symmetry.space_group_name_H-M   'P 1'
#
loop_
_entity.id
_entity.type
_entity.pdbx_description
1 polymer ?
#
loop_
_entity_poly.entity_id
_entity_poly.type
_entity_poly.pdbx_seq_one_letter_code
_entity_poly.pdbx_strand_id
1 'polypeptide(L)'
;EIRRRGLKVAVAGIPKTIDNDIPVIDKSFGFDTVVEEAQRAIKAAHVESESIGNGIGLVKLMGRYCGFIAMYATLASRDVDCCLIPESPFYLEGKGGLYEYIGKRLKQNGHMVIVIAEGAGQELLSESLQSVDQFDTWLLIRYNILD
;
A
#
# COMPACT_ATOMS: atom_id res chain seq x y z
N GLU A 1 20.57 32.45 4.55
CA GLU A 1 20.84 33.16 5.82
C GLU A 1 22.31 33.18 6.25
N ILE A 2 22.97 32.02 6.43
CA ILE A 2 24.38 31.92 6.83
C ILE A 2 25.31 32.74 5.91
N ARG A 3 25.15 32.60 4.59
CA ARG A 3 25.91 33.39 3.59
C ARG A 3 25.66 34.90 3.72
N ARG A 4 24.41 35.32 3.93
CA ARG A 4 24.00 36.72 4.08
C ARG A 4 24.68 37.40 5.28
N ARG A 5 24.92 36.63 6.35
CA ARG A 5 25.55 37.12 7.59
C ARG A 5 27.07 36.93 7.64
N GLY A 6 27.70 36.38 6.60
CA GLY A 6 29.16 36.14 6.58
C GLY A 6 29.65 35.13 7.63
N LEU A 7 28.77 34.23 8.09
CA LEU A 7 29.11 33.26 9.14
C LEU A 7 29.88 32.06 8.56
N LYS A 8 30.93 31.63 9.25
CA LYS A 8 31.69 30.41 8.91
C LYS A 8 30.99 29.17 9.48
N VAL A 9 29.90 28.76 8.84
CA VAL A 9 29.12 27.57 9.25
C VAL A 9 28.97 26.62 8.06
N ALA A 10 29.21 25.33 8.31
CA ALA A 10 28.89 24.27 7.37
C ALA A 10 27.48 23.71 7.66
N VAL A 11 26.74 23.37 6.60
CA VAL A 11 25.44 22.71 6.69
C VAL A 11 25.54 21.40 5.92
N ALA A 12 25.29 20.29 6.60
CA ALA A 12 25.20 18.96 6.00
C ALA A 12 23.77 18.44 6.16
N GLY A 13 23.19 17.94 5.07
CA GLY A 13 21.89 17.28 5.06
C GLY A 13 22.06 15.78 4.90
N ILE A 14 21.39 15.01 5.76
CA ILE A 14 21.25 13.55 5.60
C ILE A 14 19.82 13.30 5.13
N PRO A 15 19.59 12.86 3.88
CA PRO A 15 18.25 12.67 3.38
C PRO A 15 17.60 11.46 4.08
N LYS A 16 16.43 11.67 4.70
CA LYS A 16 15.66 10.63 5.39
C LYS A 16 14.32 10.44 4.69
N THR A 17 14.15 9.30 4.05
CA THR A 17 12.88 8.79 3.53
C THR A 17 12.84 7.29 3.76
N ILE A 18 11.66 6.72 3.99
CA ILE A 18 11.50 5.26 4.01
C ILE A 18 10.87 4.75 2.71
N ASP A 19 10.42 5.64 1.82
CA ASP A 19 9.75 5.26 0.58
C ASP A 19 10.76 4.82 -0.50
N ASN A 20 12.07 5.00 -0.25
CA ASN A 20 13.18 4.73 -1.18
C ASN A 20 13.08 5.50 -2.52
N ASP A 21 12.64 6.75 -2.45
CA ASP A 21 12.32 7.60 -3.60
C ASP A 21 13.41 8.66 -3.91
N ILE A 22 14.66 8.43 -3.51
CA ILE A 22 15.78 9.37 -3.75
C ILE A 22 16.54 8.96 -5.02
N PRO A 23 16.52 9.75 -6.11
CA PRO A 23 17.10 9.36 -7.40
C PRO A 23 18.62 9.11 -7.44
N VAL A 24 19.34 9.48 -6.37
CA VAL A 24 20.81 9.47 -6.30
C VAL A 24 21.34 8.31 -5.46
N ILE A 25 20.48 7.60 -4.72
CA ILE A 25 20.86 6.45 -3.90
C ILE A 25 19.95 5.27 -4.24
N ASP A 26 20.53 4.07 -4.30
CA ASP A 26 19.74 2.86 -4.53
C ASP A 26 18.85 2.51 -3.33
N LYS A 27 19.24 2.98 -2.13
CA LYS A 27 18.63 2.61 -0.86
C LYS A 27 18.70 3.70 0.19
N SER A 28 17.54 4.09 0.72
CA SER A 28 17.42 5.03 1.84
C SER A 28 17.48 4.33 3.21
N PHE A 29 17.90 5.07 4.23
CA PHE A 29 17.94 4.55 5.59
C PHE A 29 16.53 4.20 6.09
N GLY A 30 16.40 3.00 6.66
CA GLY A 30 15.15 2.50 7.23
C GLY A 30 14.24 1.74 6.26
N PHE A 31 14.57 1.70 4.95
CA PHE A 31 13.78 0.95 3.97
C PHE A 31 13.66 -0.54 4.30
N ASP A 32 14.77 -1.22 4.59
CA ASP A 32 14.76 -2.65 4.94
C ASP A 32 13.91 -2.96 6.15
N THR A 33 14.07 -2.16 7.21
CA THR A 33 13.30 -2.32 8.44
C THR A 33 11.80 -2.20 8.16
N VAL A 34 11.40 -1.25 7.31
CA VAL A 34 9.99 -1.10 6.93
C VAL A 34 9.49 -2.27 6.10
N VAL A 35 10.30 -2.82 5.18
CA VAL A 35 9.95 -4.04 4.42
C VAL A 35 9.80 -5.24 5.35
N GLU A 36 10.68 -5.42 6.33
CA GLU A 36 10.59 -6.49 7.33
C GLU A 36 9.35 -6.37 8.21
N GLU A 37 8.98 -5.16 8.65
CA GLU A 37 7.74 -4.96 9.41
C GLU A 37 6.49 -5.16 8.53
N ALA A 38 6.52 -4.73 7.26
CA ALA A 38 5.45 -4.96 6.31
C ALA A 38 5.19 -6.47 6.08
N GLN A 39 6.26 -7.27 5.98
CA GLN A 39 6.18 -8.73 5.88
C GLN A 39 5.44 -9.36 7.08
N ARG A 40 5.70 -8.88 8.30
CA ARG A 40 5.00 -9.36 9.49
C ARG A 40 3.51 -9.02 9.44
N ALA A 41 3.16 -7.82 9.00
CA ALA A 41 1.77 -7.41 8.82
C ALA A 41 1.05 -8.26 7.75
N ILE A 42 1.70 -8.54 6.62
CA ILE A 42 1.19 -9.42 5.57
C ILE A 42 0.92 -10.83 6.11
N LYS A 43 1.87 -11.40 6.85
CA LYS A 43 1.70 -12.73 7.44
C LYS A 43 0.51 -12.77 8.40
N ALA A 44 0.33 -11.74 9.22
CA ALA A 44 -0.83 -11.65 10.11
C ALA A 44 -2.14 -11.56 9.30
N ALA A 45 -2.20 -10.70 8.28
CA ALA A 45 -3.36 -10.56 7.41
C ALA A 45 -3.71 -11.87 6.68
N HIS A 46 -2.71 -12.64 6.25
CA HIS A 46 -2.90 -13.94 5.65
C HIS A 46 -3.59 -14.93 6.61
N VAL A 47 -3.04 -15.10 7.82
CA VAL A 47 -3.61 -16.00 8.85
C VAL A 47 -5.05 -15.61 9.20
N GLU A 48 -5.33 -14.32 9.35
CA GLU A 48 -6.68 -13.83 9.61
C GLU A 48 -7.63 -14.08 8.43
N SER A 49 -7.16 -13.87 7.19
CA SER A 49 -7.96 -14.08 5.98
C SER A 49 -8.29 -15.55 5.76
N GLU A 50 -7.37 -16.47 6.07
CA GLU A 50 -7.58 -17.91 5.93
C GLU A 50 -8.54 -18.46 7.01
N SER A 51 -8.61 -17.80 8.17
CA SER A 51 -9.44 -18.23 9.31
C SER A 51 -10.94 -18.02 9.09
N ILE A 52 -11.35 -17.30 8.05
CA ILE A 52 -12.76 -17.04 7.73
C ILE A 52 -13.06 -17.35 6.25
N GLY A 53 -14.19 -17.98 5.98
CA GLY A 53 -14.61 -18.25 4.59
C GLY A 53 -14.79 -16.96 3.80
N ASN A 54 -14.18 -16.91 2.61
CA ASN A 54 -14.08 -15.72 1.76
C ASN A 54 -13.40 -14.51 2.44
N GLY A 55 -12.45 -14.77 3.35
CA GLY A 55 -11.72 -13.71 4.05
C GLY A 55 -10.80 -12.89 3.14
N ILE A 56 -10.75 -11.58 3.36
CA ILE A 56 -9.82 -10.68 2.67
C ILE A 56 -8.92 -10.00 3.69
N GLY A 57 -7.62 -10.27 3.63
CA GLY A 57 -6.60 -9.57 4.38
C GLY A 57 -6.13 -8.35 3.59
N LEU A 58 -6.41 -7.14 4.05
CA LEU A 58 -5.93 -5.91 3.41
C LEU A 58 -4.82 -5.28 4.24
N VAL A 59 -3.65 -5.07 3.63
CA VAL A 59 -2.50 -4.41 4.26
C VAL A 59 -2.16 -3.13 3.51
N LYS A 60 -2.32 -1.99 4.20
CA LYS A 60 -1.89 -0.70 3.67
C LYS A 60 -0.47 -0.38 4.13
N LEU A 61 0.40 -0.04 3.18
CA LEU A 61 1.80 0.28 3.40
C LEU A 61 2.12 1.71 2.98
N MET A 62 3.20 2.25 3.54
CA MET A 62 3.73 3.56 3.14
C MET A 62 4.27 3.52 1.71
N GLY A 63 4.38 4.68 1.08
CA GLY A 63 4.71 4.79 -0.33
C GLY A 63 3.85 5.84 -1.01
N ARG A 64 4.15 7.11 -0.72
CA ARG A 64 3.30 8.25 -1.10
C ARG A 64 3.13 8.40 -2.60
N TYR A 65 4.26 8.38 -3.29
CA TYR A 65 4.35 8.57 -4.74
C TYR A 65 4.92 7.33 -5.44
N CYS A 66 5.35 6.32 -4.68
CA CYS A 66 5.95 5.12 -5.21
C CYS A 66 5.56 3.88 -4.41
N GLY A 67 5.47 2.74 -5.08
CA GLY A 67 5.09 1.45 -4.52
C GLY A 67 6.23 0.59 -4.02
N PHE A 68 7.45 1.11 -3.82
CA PHE A 68 8.63 0.29 -3.51
C PHE A 68 8.43 -0.59 -2.27
N ILE A 69 7.95 -0.06 -1.15
CA ILE A 69 7.70 -0.85 0.06
C ILE A 69 6.70 -1.98 -0.24
N ALA A 70 5.57 -1.65 -0.88
CA ALA A 70 4.52 -2.62 -1.21
C ALA A 70 5.02 -3.72 -2.15
N MET A 71 5.77 -3.35 -3.18
CA MET A 71 6.34 -4.28 -4.14
C MET A 71 7.39 -5.19 -3.51
N TYR A 72 8.34 -4.64 -2.75
CA TYR A 72 9.37 -5.44 -2.08
C TYR A 72 8.78 -6.37 -1.03
N ALA A 73 7.83 -5.87 -0.22
CA ALA A 73 7.12 -6.69 0.75
C ALA A 73 6.26 -7.77 0.08
N THR A 74 5.68 -7.50 -1.09
CA THR A 74 4.94 -8.50 -1.87
C THR A 74 5.89 -9.56 -2.42
N LEU A 75 7.00 -9.18 -3.06
CA LEU A 75 7.95 -10.11 -3.66
C LEU A 75 8.67 -11.00 -2.63
N ALA A 76 8.88 -10.47 -1.43
CA ALA A 76 9.43 -11.25 -0.32
C ALA A 76 8.39 -12.18 0.33
N SER A 77 7.09 -11.98 0.10
CA SER A 77 6.00 -12.82 0.63
C SER A 77 5.52 -13.81 -0.42
N ARG A 78 5.05 -14.98 0.01
CA ARG A 78 4.34 -15.93 -0.87
C ARG A 78 2.82 -15.84 -0.73
N ASP A 79 2.34 -14.98 0.16
CA ASP A 79 0.97 -15.00 0.67
C ASP A 79 0.13 -13.86 0.11
N VAL A 80 0.69 -13.02 -0.78
CA VAL A 80 0.02 -11.87 -1.38
C VAL A 80 -0.56 -12.22 -2.75
N ASP A 81 -1.86 -12.01 -2.92
CA ASP A 81 -2.57 -12.28 -4.18
C ASP A 81 -2.65 -11.08 -5.11
N CYS A 82 -2.58 -9.87 -4.54
CA CYS A 82 -2.67 -8.61 -5.28
C CYS A 82 -1.82 -7.55 -4.62
N CYS A 83 -1.03 -6.83 -5.43
CA CYS A 83 -0.27 -5.67 -5.00
C CYS A 83 -0.73 -4.45 -5.80
N LEU A 84 -1.23 -3.43 -5.10
CA LEU A 84 -1.73 -2.19 -5.68
C LEU A 84 -0.72 -1.07 -5.41
N ILE A 85 -0.17 -0.49 -6.47
CA ILE A 85 0.88 0.53 -6.41
C ILE A 85 0.54 1.74 -7.30
N PRO A 86 1.01 2.95 -6.97
CA PRO A 86 0.77 4.16 -7.77
C PRO A 86 1.20 4.04 -9.23
N GLU A 87 2.25 3.26 -9.50
CA GLU A 87 2.84 3.07 -10.82
C GLU A 87 2.00 2.19 -11.75
N SER A 88 1.02 1.46 -11.21
CA SER A 88 0.12 0.58 -11.95
C SER A 88 -1.34 0.92 -11.63
N PRO A 89 -1.93 1.93 -12.30
CA PRO A 89 -3.31 2.32 -12.10
C PRO A 89 -4.28 1.16 -12.31
N PHE A 90 -5.36 1.15 -11.53
CA PHE A 90 -6.41 0.15 -11.59
C PHE A 90 -7.78 0.82 -11.46
N TYR A 91 -8.83 0.07 -11.75
CA TYR A 91 -10.20 0.51 -11.59
C TYR A 91 -11.00 -0.58 -10.87
N LEU A 92 -12.07 -0.20 -10.18
CA LEU A 92 -12.80 -1.09 -9.29
C LEU A 92 -13.72 -2.05 -10.07
N GLU A 93 -14.50 -1.50 -11.00
CA GLU A 93 -15.60 -2.18 -11.68
C GLU A 93 -15.39 -2.38 -13.18
N GLY A 94 -16.03 -3.40 -13.76
CA GLY A 94 -15.94 -3.71 -15.19
C GLY A 94 -14.95 -4.83 -15.49
N LYS A 95 -14.87 -5.20 -16.77
CA LYS A 95 -14.13 -6.39 -17.22
C LYS A 95 -12.62 -6.21 -17.02
N GLY A 96 -12.05 -6.98 -16.10
CA GLY A 96 -10.65 -6.88 -15.70
C GLY A 96 -10.41 -5.95 -14.51
N GLY A 97 -11.48 -5.42 -13.90
CA GLY A 97 -11.41 -4.59 -12.70
C GLY A 97 -11.08 -5.38 -11.44
N LEU A 98 -10.73 -4.65 -10.38
CA LEU A 98 -10.30 -5.23 -9.12
C LEU A 98 -11.38 -6.13 -8.50
N TYR A 99 -12.67 -5.76 -8.54
CA TYR A 99 -13.74 -6.57 -7.98
C TYR A 99 -13.93 -7.90 -8.70
N GLU A 100 -13.78 -7.92 -10.03
CA GLU A 100 -13.83 -9.17 -10.80
C GLU A 100 -12.65 -10.09 -10.42
N TYR A 101 -11.45 -9.51 -10.25
CA TYR A 101 -10.28 -10.26 -9.82
C TYR A 101 -10.45 -10.85 -8.41
N ILE A 102 -10.93 -10.05 -7.45
CA ILE A 102 -11.22 -10.50 -6.08
C ILE A 102 -12.22 -11.66 -6.11
N GLY A 103 -13.34 -11.50 -6.83
CA GLY A 103 -14.36 -12.55 -6.92
C GLY A 103 -13.84 -13.87 -7.50
N LYS A 104 -12.91 -13.81 -8.47
CA LYS A 104 -12.24 -15.01 -9.00
C LYS A 104 -11.31 -15.65 -7.97
N ARG A 105 -10.48 -14.86 -7.26
CA ARG A 105 -9.55 -15.37 -6.25
C ARG A 105 -10.28 -16.02 -5.07
N LEU A 106 -11.33 -15.37 -4.55
CA LEU A 106 -12.12 -15.94 -3.46
C LEU A 106 -12.79 -17.27 -3.83
N LYS A 107 -13.34 -17.38 -5.05
CA LYS A 107 -13.90 -18.66 -5.53
C LYS A 107 -12.86 -19.77 -5.69
N GLN A 108 -11.61 -19.42 -5.99
CA GLN A 108 -10.53 -20.38 -6.20
C GLN A 108 -9.88 -20.83 -4.89
N ASN A 109 -9.62 -19.89 -3.98
CA ASN A 109 -8.76 -20.08 -2.82
C ASN A 109 -9.51 -19.97 -1.48
N GLY A 110 -10.75 -19.47 -1.47
CA GLY A 110 -11.54 -19.24 -0.25
C GLY A 110 -11.07 -18.06 0.61
N HIS A 111 -9.96 -17.41 0.26
CA HIS A 111 -9.43 -16.22 0.91
C HIS A 111 -8.53 -15.44 -0.06
N MET A 112 -8.15 -14.22 0.32
CA MET A 112 -7.25 -13.37 -0.47
C MET A 112 -6.49 -12.39 0.41
N VAL A 113 -5.22 -12.10 0.09
CA VAL A 113 -4.46 -11.00 0.67
C VAL A 113 -4.15 -9.94 -0.38
N ILE A 114 -4.48 -8.69 -0.05
CA ILE A 114 -4.22 -7.52 -0.88
C ILE A 114 -3.27 -6.61 -0.12
N VAL A 115 -2.18 -6.21 -0.78
CA VAL A 115 -1.26 -5.19 -0.30
C VAL A 115 -1.48 -3.94 -1.14
N ILE A 116 -1.64 -2.79 -0.47
CA ILE A 116 -1.86 -1.50 -1.13
C ILE A 116 -0.87 -0.45 -0.60
N ALA A 117 -0.14 0.20 -1.49
CA ALA A 117 0.62 1.40 -1.14
C ALA A 117 -0.32 2.59 -0.96
N GLU A 118 -0.04 3.48 0.00
CA GLU A 118 -0.90 4.62 0.32
C GLU A 118 -1.18 5.57 -0.87
N GLY A 119 -0.27 5.61 -1.84
CA GLY A 119 -0.43 6.40 -3.05
C GLY A 119 -1.31 5.76 -4.14
N ALA A 120 -1.69 4.49 -3.99
CA ALA A 120 -2.43 3.77 -5.02
C ALA A 120 -3.95 4.06 -4.93
N GLY A 121 -4.59 4.33 -6.07
CA GLY A 121 -6.04 4.53 -6.15
C GLY A 121 -6.55 5.84 -5.52
N GLN A 122 -5.70 6.86 -5.39
CA GLN A 122 -6.11 8.17 -4.83
C GLN A 122 -7.19 8.84 -5.69
N GLU A 123 -7.12 8.65 -7.01
CA GLU A 123 -8.12 9.08 -7.98
C GLU A 123 -9.49 8.43 -7.72
N LEU A 124 -9.52 7.13 -7.40
CA LEU A 124 -10.74 6.39 -7.08
C LEU A 124 -11.38 6.90 -5.77
N LEU A 125 -10.55 7.27 -4.78
CA LEU A 125 -11.02 7.87 -3.55
C LEU A 125 -11.66 9.24 -3.79
N SER A 126 -11.06 10.05 -4.66
CA SER A 126 -11.56 11.39 -4.98
C SER A 126 -12.93 11.38 -5.67
N GLU A 127 -13.20 10.37 -6.50
CA GLU A 127 -14.52 10.14 -7.12
C GLU A 127 -15.55 9.67 -6.08
N SER A 128 -15.15 8.84 -5.11
CA SER A 128 -16.03 8.37 -4.03
C SER A 128 -16.32 9.43 -2.95
N LEU A 129 -15.41 10.36 -2.70
CA LEU A 129 -15.60 11.46 -1.74
C LEU A 129 -16.53 12.55 -2.29
N GLN A 130 -16.79 12.58 -3.60
CA GLN A 130 -17.86 13.41 -4.14
C GLN A 130 -19.25 12.81 -3.85
N SER A 131 -19.35 11.55 -3.41
CA SER A 131 -20.62 10.86 -3.17
C SER A 131 -20.92 10.54 -1.70
N VAL A 132 -19.98 10.72 -0.76
CA VAL A 132 -20.22 10.43 0.67
C VAL A 132 -19.68 11.54 1.57
N ASP A 133 -20.59 12.21 2.28
CA ASP A 133 -20.27 13.22 3.30
C ASP A 133 -19.45 12.61 4.44
N GLN A 134 -18.25 13.18 4.60
CA GLN A 134 -17.35 13.26 5.74
C GLN A 134 -17.81 12.60 7.07
N PHE A 135 -17.69 11.27 7.18
CA PHE A 135 -17.61 10.56 8.46
C PHE A 135 -16.60 9.40 8.37
N ASP A 136 -15.53 9.49 9.18
CA ASP A 136 -14.56 8.45 9.56
C ASP A 136 -14.17 7.40 8.51
N THR A 137 -13.33 7.81 7.55
CA THR A 137 -12.74 7.01 6.46
C THR A 137 -11.73 5.94 6.91
N TRP A 138 -11.75 5.50 8.17
CA TRP A 138 -10.68 4.68 8.77
C TRP A 138 -11.10 3.30 9.28
N LEU A 139 -12.38 2.95 9.24
CA LEU A 139 -12.84 1.59 9.52
C LEU A 139 -13.96 1.20 8.55
N LEU A 140 -13.93 -0.06 8.11
CA LEU A 140 -14.91 -0.79 7.28
C LEU A 140 -14.62 -0.81 5.76
N ILE A 141 -13.74 -1.73 5.35
CA ILE A 141 -14.12 -2.62 4.25
C ILE A 141 -14.77 -3.85 4.89
N ARG A 142 -16.05 -3.70 5.28
CA ARG A 142 -17.00 -4.81 5.25
C ARG A 142 -17.80 -4.59 3.98
N TYR A 143 -17.36 -5.16 2.87
CA TYR A 143 -18.21 -5.29 1.70
C TYR A 143 -18.80 -6.69 1.65
N ASN A 144 -20.12 -6.68 1.54
CA ASN A 144 -21.04 -7.80 1.46
C ASN A 144 -20.83 -8.54 0.13
N ILE A 145 -19.85 -9.46 0.05
CA ILE A 145 -19.66 -10.37 -1.10
C ILE A 145 -20.41 -11.69 -0.83
N LEU A 146 -21.65 -11.57 -0.38
CA LEU A 146 -22.62 -12.67 -0.29
C LEU A 146 -24.01 -12.08 -0.53
N ASP A 147 -24.29 -11.77 -1.78
CA ASP A 147 -25.63 -11.83 -2.39
C ASP A 147 -25.46 -12.21 -3.87
#